data_AF-A0A936HE04-F1
#
_entry.id   AF-A0A936HE04-F1
#
_cell.length_a   1.000
_cell.length_b   1.000
_cell.length_c   1.000
_cell.angle_alpha   90.00
_cell.angle_beta   90.00
_cell.angle_gamma   90.00
#
_symmetry.space_group_name_H-M   'P 1'
#
loop_
_entity.id
_entity.type
_entity.pdbx_description
1 polymer ?
#
loop_
_entity_poly.entity_id
_entity_poly.type
_entity_poly.pdbx_seq_one_letter_code
_entity_poly.pdbx_strand_id
1 'polypeptide(L)'
;MSEKSKSSAVLACLICAAPLVSRRARHDKLCGRRECAWQYALLRRQQKLCKVCGRPLALSELPTRLCAALDCQRVGLAEFSRQVAERRQTRTKALIEQEVAEAIQLRDRVMGNFGLSQPEVFPLVVIPAFTAKLVSLPTQRRRTFREHLMALIDQSALPPEPISKQEKAPPVVSDPTPQARAVLGMACSCCKGRCCEGGGDHAYLKVETIRRYRAEHPDQRPRDVLGAYLSRVGRRSYQGSCIFHQRDGCALSRDMRADLCNQHYCKALLEFRQTLPPTGAIGAFFVAADYGELQAAALVRENQLLAIQPTLPRPDEVR
;
A
#
# COMPACT_ATOMS: atom_id res chain seq x y z
N MET A 1 -30.98 -40.63 -19.14
CA MET A 1 -32.32 -40.19 -18.72
C MET A 1 -32.17 -39.45 -17.40
N SER A 2 -32.49 -38.16 -17.40
CA SER A 2 -32.11 -37.21 -16.34
C SER A 2 -33.36 -36.85 -15.54
N GLU A 3 -33.55 -37.47 -14.37
CA GLU A 3 -34.60 -37.08 -13.43
C GLU A 3 -34.11 -35.93 -12.57
N LYS A 4 -34.28 -34.71 -13.09
CA LYS A 4 -34.26 -33.49 -12.28
C LYS A 4 -35.54 -33.45 -11.45
N SER A 5 -35.50 -34.02 -10.26
CA SER A 5 -36.48 -33.71 -9.21
C SER A 5 -36.26 -32.26 -8.74
N LYS A 6 -36.82 -31.31 -9.49
CA LYS A 6 -36.99 -29.93 -9.04
C LYS A 6 -38.11 -29.94 -8.00
N SER A 7 -37.73 -30.11 -6.72
CA SER A 7 -38.60 -29.71 -5.62
C SER A 7 -38.86 -28.21 -5.74
N SER A 8 -39.99 -27.86 -6.36
CA SER A 8 -40.50 -26.49 -6.42
C SER A 8 -40.97 -26.14 -5.01
N ALA A 9 -40.07 -25.61 -4.18
CA ALA A 9 -40.42 -25.08 -2.88
C ALA A 9 -41.65 -24.16 -3.02
N VAL A 10 -42.76 -24.53 -2.38
CA VAL A 10 -44.01 -23.76 -2.45
C VAL A 10 -43.74 -22.39 -1.84
N LEU A 11 -43.79 -21.35 -2.68
CA LEU A 11 -43.63 -19.96 -2.21
C LEU A 11 -44.84 -19.60 -1.35
N ALA A 12 -44.59 -19.09 -0.14
CA ALA A 12 -45.59 -18.73 0.85
C ALA A 12 -45.58 -17.23 1.15
N CYS A 13 -46.72 -16.70 1.60
CA CYS A 13 -46.86 -15.31 2.03
C CYS A 13 -45.92 -14.99 3.20
N LEU A 14 -45.17 -13.89 3.13
CA LEU A 14 -44.22 -13.48 4.17
C LEU A 14 -44.87 -13.11 5.52
N ILE A 15 -46.19 -12.91 5.56
CA ILE A 15 -46.93 -12.53 6.77
C ILE A 15 -47.71 -13.72 7.35
N CYS A 16 -48.55 -14.37 6.54
CA CYS A 16 -49.47 -15.42 7.01
C CYS A 16 -49.12 -16.84 6.57
N ALA A 17 -47.99 -17.03 5.87
CA ALA A 17 -47.54 -18.32 5.33
C ALA A 17 -48.50 -19.04 4.36
N ALA A 18 -49.59 -18.39 3.92
CA ALA A 18 -50.49 -18.96 2.92
C ALA A 18 -49.77 -19.19 1.58
N PRO A 19 -50.06 -20.29 0.85
CA PRO A 19 -49.41 -20.60 -0.42
C PRO A 19 -49.73 -19.54 -1.49
N LEU A 20 -48.71 -19.16 -2.26
CA LEU A 20 -48.81 -18.12 -3.29
C LEU A 20 -49.17 -18.75 -4.64
N VAL A 21 -50.46 -18.64 -4.98
CA VAL A 21 -51.05 -19.29 -6.16
C VAL A 21 -50.88 -18.47 -7.45
N SER A 22 -50.92 -17.13 -7.38
CA SER A 22 -50.82 -16.27 -8.57
C SER A 22 -49.39 -15.76 -8.81
N ARG A 23 -49.05 -15.48 -10.08
CA ARG A 23 -47.74 -14.91 -10.45
C ARG A 23 -47.49 -13.57 -9.77
N ARG A 24 -48.51 -12.71 -9.66
CA ARG A 24 -48.45 -11.43 -8.94
C ARG A 24 -48.20 -11.64 -7.45
N ALA A 25 -48.90 -12.56 -6.81
CA ALA A 25 -48.68 -12.90 -5.40
C ALA A 25 -47.27 -13.43 -5.13
N ARG A 26 -46.72 -14.26 -6.04
CA ARG A 26 -45.33 -14.75 -5.97
C ARG A 26 -44.30 -13.64 -6.14
N HIS A 27 -44.54 -12.70 -7.06
CA HIS A 27 -43.68 -11.53 -7.25
C HIS A 27 -43.69 -10.62 -6.01
N ASP A 28 -44.88 -10.31 -5.50
CA ASP A 28 -45.07 -9.43 -4.36
C ASP A 28 -44.76 -10.11 -3.02
N LYS A 29 -44.56 -11.44 -3.03
CA LYS A 29 -44.34 -12.31 -1.85
C LYS A 29 -45.45 -12.22 -0.78
N LEU A 30 -46.65 -11.80 -1.19
CA LEU A 30 -47.81 -11.61 -0.34
C LEU A 30 -49.05 -12.26 -0.96
N CYS A 31 -49.97 -12.76 -0.12
CA CYS A 31 -51.17 -13.47 -0.57
C CYS A 31 -52.28 -12.59 -1.17
N GLY A 32 -52.09 -11.26 -1.20
CA GLY A 32 -53.07 -10.30 -1.74
C GLY A 32 -54.19 -9.87 -0.78
N ARG A 33 -54.28 -10.48 0.42
CA ARG A 33 -55.22 -10.03 1.47
C ARG A 33 -54.84 -8.65 2.00
N ARG A 34 -55.83 -7.79 2.25
CA ARG A 34 -55.62 -6.39 2.69
C ARG A 34 -54.86 -6.31 4.01
N GLU A 35 -55.13 -7.22 4.93
CA GLU A 35 -54.52 -7.29 6.26
C GLU A 35 -53.03 -7.61 6.16
N CYS A 36 -52.65 -8.58 5.31
CA CYS A 36 -51.25 -8.92 5.07
C CYS A 36 -50.49 -7.77 4.38
N ALA A 37 -51.14 -7.08 3.44
CA ALA A 37 -50.55 -5.90 2.79
C ALA A 37 -50.32 -4.75 3.80
N TRP A 38 -51.31 -4.48 4.66
CA TRP A 38 -51.21 -3.45 5.70
C TRP A 38 -50.12 -3.77 6.73
N GLN A 39 -50.08 -5.01 7.22
CA GLN A 39 -49.07 -5.44 8.20
C GLN A 39 -47.65 -5.40 7.62
N TYR A 40 -47.47 -5.85 6.37
CA TYR A 40 -46.18 -5.75 5.69
C TYR A 40 -45.75 -4.28 5.50
N ALA A 41 -46.68 -3.40 5.12
CA ALA A 41 -46.41 -1.97 4.99
C ALA A 41 -46.02 -1.34 6.35
N LEU A 42 -46.67 -1.74 7.44
CA LEU A 42 -46.32 -1.30 8.80
C LEU A 42 -44.90 -1.74 9.18
N LEU A 43 -44.56 -3.02 8.98
CA LEU A 43 -43.22 -3.53 9.27
C LEU A 43 -42.14 -2.83 8.44
N ARG A 44 -42.45 -2.51 7.17
CA ARG A 44 -41.56 -1.73 6.29
C ARG A 44 -41.30 -0.34 6.86
N ARG A 45 -42.34 0.39 7.28
CA ARG A 45 -42.22 1.72 7.90
C ARG A 45 -41.41 1.67 9.20
N GLN A 46 -41.63 0.63 10.02
CA GLN A 46 -40.90 0.40 11.26
C GLN A 46 -39.50 -0.20 11.05
N GLN A 47 -39.04 -0.36 9.80
CA GLN A 47 -37.71 -0.89 9.49
C GLN A 47 -37.46 -2.35 9.96
N LYS A 48 -38.53 -3.12 10.22
CA LYS A 48 -38.50 -4.51 10.73
C LYS A 48 -38.50 -5.59 9.64
N LEU A 49 -38.15 -5.21 8.41
CA LEU A 49 -37.97 -6.14 7.30
C LEU A 49 -36.48 -6.23 6.95
N CYS A 50 -36.04 -7.43 6.55
CA CYS A 50 -34.70 -7.66 6.02
C CYS A 50 -34.49 -6.74 4.82
N LYS A 51 -33.42 -5.93 4.86
CA LYS A 51 -33.13 -4.98 3.79
C LYS A 51 -32.80 -5.64 2.44
N VAL A 52 -32.48 -6.94 2.43
CA VAL A 52 -32.13 -7.70 1.22
C VAL A 52 -33.35 -8.44 0.66
N CYS A 53 -33.96 -9.35 1.44
CA CYS A 53 -35.01 -10.23 0.92
C CYS A 53 -36.45 -9.80 1.23
N GLY A 54 -36.63 -8.81 2.13
CA GLY A 54 -37.94 -8.30 2.55
C GLY A 54 -38.64 -9.13 3.64
N ARG A 55 -38.03 -10.21 4.13
CA ARG A 55 -38.61 -11.04 5.21
C ARG A 55 -38.77 -10.23 6.52
N PRO A 56 -39.89 -10.37 7.25
CA PRO A 56 -39.98 -9.90 8.64
C PRO A 56 -38.85 -10.43 9.51
N LEU A 57 -38.25 -9.55 10.30
CA LEU A 57 -37.10 -9.84 11.15
C LEU A 57 -37.52 -10.26 12.55
N ALA A 58 -36.79 -11.22 13.13
CA ALA A 58 -36.83 -11.49 14.55
C ALA A 58 -36.14 -10.35 15.34
N LEU A 59 -36.41 -10.25 16.64
CA LEU A 59 -35.82 -9.20 17.49
C LEU A 59 -34.29 -9.17 17.45
N SER A 60 -33.65 -10.34 17.42
CA SER A 60 -32.19 -10.49 17.30
C SER A 60 -31.62 -10.04 15.95
N GLU A 61 -32.45 -10.00 14.91
CA GLU A 61 -32.05 -9.60 13.55
C GLU A 61 -32.29 -8.10 13.28
N LEU A 62 -32.95 -7.38 14.21
CA LEU A 62 -33.24 -5.96 14.07
C LEU A 62 -32.00 -5.06 14.06
N PRO A 63 -30.94 -5.27 14.89
CA PRO A 63 -29.78 -4.38 14.92
C PRO A 63 -29.03 -4.31 13.58
N THR A 64 -28.90 -5.45 12.89
CA THR A 64 -28.22 -5.53 11.57
C THR A 64 -29.18 -5.32 10.40
N ARG A 65 -30.49 -5.36 10.66
CA ARG A 65 -31.58 -5.31 9.68
C ARG A 65 -31.45 -6.38 8.57
N LEU A 66 -30.87 -7.53 8.91
CA LEU A 66 -30.58 -8.63 8.00
C LEU A 66 -31.03 -9.96 8.61
N CYS A 67 -31.74 -10.77 7.82
CA CYS A 67 -32.14 -12.10 8.30
C CYS A 67 -30.98 -13.11 8.24
N ALA A 68 -31.09 -14.20 8.98
CA ALA A 68 -30.07 -15.25 9.08
C ALA A 68 -29.79 -16.04 7.78
N ALA A 69 -30.53 -15.79 6.70
CA ALA A 69 -30.28 -16.47 5.42
C ALA A 69 -28.90 -16.10 4.86
N LEU A 70 -28.11 -17.10 4.47
CA LEU A 70 -26.72 -16.94 4.01
C LEU A 70 -26.58 -15.92 2.88
N ASP A 71 -27.49 -15.94 1.89
CA ASP A 71 -27.46 -14.97 0.78
C ASP A 71 -27.64 -13.52 1.26
N CYS A 72 -28.53 -13.31 2.25
CA CYS A 72 -28.75 -11.99 2.84
C CYS A 72 -27.55 -11.54 3.66
N GLN A 73 -26.94 -12.45 4.42
CA GLN A 73 -25.74 -12.16 5.21
C GLN A 73 -24.54 -11.83 4.32
N ARG A 74 -24.33 -12.55 3.21
CA ARG A 74 -23.26 -12.26 2.24
C ARG A 74 -23.40 -10.87 1.61
N VAL A 75 -24.61 -10.51 1.19
CA VAL A 75 -24.90 -9.16 0.66
C VAL A 75 -24.64 -8.10 1.73
N GLY A 76 -25.09 -8.34 2.96
CA GLY A 76 -24.85 -7.45 4.09
C GLY A 76 -23.37 -7.21 4.39
N LEU A 77 -22.57 -8.28 4.42
CA LEU A 77 -21.12 -8.20 4.65
C LEU A 77 -20.41 -7.46 3.51
N ALA A 78 -20.79 -7.71 2.26
CA ALA A 78 -20.24 -7.00 1.10
C ALA A 78 -20.55 -5.51 1.16
N GLU A 79 -21.79 -5.13 1.48
CA GLU A 79 -22.19 -3.74 1.64
C GLU A 79 -21.44 -3.06 2.79
N PHE A 80 -21.33 -3.71 3.94
CA PHE A 80 -20.57 -3.20 5.08
C PHE A 80 -19.09 -3.00 4.74
N SER A 81 -18.48 -3.99 4.08
CA SER A 81 -17.08 -3.90 3.64
C SER A 81 -16.85 -2.74 2.68
N ARG A 82 -17.79 -2.51 1.74
CA ARG A 82 -17.77 -1.36 0.84
C ARG A 82 -17.86 -0.04 1.61
N GLN A 83 -18.81 0.10 2.53
CA GLN A 83 -18.96 1.31 3.34
C GLN A 83 -17.72 1.60 4.19
N VAL A 84 -17.10 0.58 4.77
CA VAL A 84 -15.84 0.73 5.51
C VAL A 84 -14.71 1.16 4.59
N ALA A 85 -14.60 0.58 3.39
CA ALA A 85 -13.61 0.97 2.39
C ALA A 85 -13.80 2.42 1.92
N GLU A 86 -15.02 2.83 1.61
CA GLU A 86 -15.37 4.20 1.22
C GLU A 86 -14.99 5.20 2.33
N ARG A 87 -15.36 4.92 3.59
CA ARG A 87 -14.99 5.77 4.74
C ARG A 87 -13.47 5.88 4.92
N ARG A 88 -12.75 4.76 4.77
CA ARG A 88 -11.28 4.76 4.82
C ARG A 88 -10.70 5.59 3.69
N GLN A 89 -11.22 5.46 2.47
CA GLN A 89 -10.78 6.22 1.31
C GLN A 89 -10.99 7.72 1.51
N THR A 90 -12.17 8.15 1.97
CA THR A 90 -12.46 9.56 2.28
C THR A 90 -11.50 10.11 3.32
N ARG A 91 -11.27 9.37 4.42
CA ARG A 91 -10.34 9.78 5.47
C ARG A 91 -8.91 9.91 4.93
N THR A 92 -8.42 8.91 4.19
CA THR A 92 -7.09 8.95 3.59
C THR A 92 -6.94 10.12 2.61
N LYS A 93 -7.96 10.39 1.79
CA LYS A 93 -7.96 11.52 0.86
C LYS A 93 -7.82 12.85 1.60
N ALA A 94 -8.60 13.07 2.65
CA ALA A 94 -8.52 14.30 3.45
C ALA A 94 -7.13 14.49 4.09
N LEU A 95 -6.51 13.42 4.58
CA LEU A 95 -5.15 13.48 5.12
C LEU A 95 -4.10 13.84 4.05
N ILE A 96 -4.24 13.30 2.83
CA ILE A 96 -3.36 13.64 1.71
C ILE A 96 -3.55 15.12 1.29
N GLU A 97 -4.79 15.60 1.25
CA GLU A 97 -5.07 17.01 0.94
C GLU A 97 -4.46 17.96 2.00
N GLN A 98 -4.57 17.61 3.28
CA GLN A 98 -3.91 18.33 4.37
C GLN A 98 -2.39 18.32 4.23
N GLU A 99 -1.80 17.15 3.99
CA GLU A 99 -0.35 16.97 3.78
C GLU A 99 0.19 17.85 2.67
N VAL A 100 -0.50 17.88 1.52
CA VAL A 100 -0.11 18.73 0.38
C VAL A 100 -0.22 20.21 0.74
N ALA A 101 -1.29 20.63 1.44
CA ALA A 101 -1.46 22.01 1.86
C ALA A 101 -0.34 22.47 2.82
N GLU A 102 0.00 21.65 3.83
CA GLU A 102 1.10 21.92 4.75
C GLU A 102 2.47 21.95 4.03
N ALA A 103 2.68 21.05 3.07
CA ALA A 103 3.90 21.00 2.28
C ALA A 103 4.07 22.25 1.39
N ILE A 104 2.97 22.79 0.82
CA ILE A 104 2.97 24.06 0.09
C ILE A 104 3.36 25.21 1.02
N GLN A 105 2.72 25.31 2.19
CA GLN A 105 3.04 26.37 3.17
C GLN A 105 4.50 26.31 3.63
N LEU A 106 5.02 25.11 3.87
CA LEU A 106 6.41 24.92 4.26
C LEU A 106 7.36 25.35 3.14
N ARG A 107 7.10 24.93 1.89
CA ARG A 107 7.90 25.34 0.73
C ARG A 107 7.91 26.86 0.62
N ASP A 108 6.75 27.49 0.59
CA ASP A 108 6.63 28.93 0.31
C ASP A 108 7.34 29.75 1.39
N ARG A 109 7.25 29.34 2.66
CA ARG A 109 8.00 29.95 3.77
C ARG A 109 9.51 29.82 3.57
N VAL A 110 9.99 28.62 3.24
CA VAL A 110 11.42 28.38 3.05
C VAL A 110 11.94 29.17 1.84
N MET A 111 11.22 29.12 0.72
CA MET A 111 11.56 29.86 -0.50
C MET A 111 11.60 31.38 -0.24
N GLY A 112 10.62 31.92 0.47
CA GLY A 112 10.59 33.33 0.88
C GLY A 112 11.80 33.72 1.72
N ASN A 113 12.19 32.90 2.70
CA ASN A 113 13.37 33.15 3.54
C ASN A 113 14.69 33.14 2.76
N PHE A 114 14.78 32.37 1.67
CA PHE A 114 15.95 32.33 0.79
C PHE A 114 15.87 33.32 -0.39
N GLY A 115 14.79 34.10 -0.51
CA GLY A 115 14.57 34.99 -1.66
C GLY A 115 14.34 34.23 -2.98
N LEU A 116 14.04 32.93 -2.94
CA LEU A 116 13.85 32.07 -4.11
C LEU A 116 12.39 32.15 -4.58
N SER A 117 12.03 33.25 -5.23
CA SER A 117 10.63 33.54 -5.60
C SER A 117 10.16 32.91 -6.92
N GLN A 118 10.82 31.83 -7.39
CA GLN A 118 10.50 31.15 -8.66
C GLN A 118 10.03 29.71 -8.40
N PRO A 119 8.73 29.48 -8.12
CA PRO A 119 8.20 28.16 -7.79
C PRO A 119 8.44 27.11 -8.88
N GLU A 120 8.51 27.53 -10.15
CA GLU A 120 8.74 26.64 -11.30
C GLU A 120 10.15 26.05 -11.32
N VAL A 121 11.12 26.73 -10.71
CA VAL A 121 12.51 26.24 -10.59
C VAL A 121 12.64 25.22 -9.45
N PHE A 122 11.75 25.27 -8.46
CA PHE A 122 11.72 24.37 -7.32
C PHE A 122 10.31 23.78 -7.13
N PRO A 123 9.86 22.91 -8.05
CA PRO A 123 8.58 22.24 -7.91
C PRO A 123 8.51 21.49 -6.57
N LEU A 124 7.32 21.51 -5.96
CA LEU A 124 7.04 20.71 -4.77
C LEU A 124 6.83 19.25 -5.17
N VAL A 125 7.55 18.35 -4.52
CA VAL A 125 7.37 16.90 -4.71
C VAL A 125 7.15 16.26 -3.35
N VAL A 126 5.93 15.81 -3.09
CA VAL A 126 5.60 15.08 -1.87
C VAL A 126 5.86 13.60 -2.07
N ILE A 127 6.77 13.04 -1.27
CA ILE A 127 7.20 11.65 -1.30
C ILE A 127 6.75 10.96 -0.01
N PRO A 128 6.54 9.63 -0.01
CA PRO A 128 6.17 8.96 1.22
C PRO A 128 7.32 8.97 2.22
N ALA A 129 7.02 9.08 3.51
CA ALA A 129 7.97 8.87 4.58
C ALA A 129 7.84 7.46 5.15
N PHE A 130 8.96 6.93 5.64
CA PHE A 130 8.98 5.73 6.44
C PHE A 130 9.06 6.08 7.93
N THR A 131 8.01 5.74 8.68
CA THR A 131 7.77 6.20 10.06
C THR A 131 7.78 5.05 11.09
N ALA A 132 8.05 3.82 10.64
CA ALA A 132 8.04 2.67 11.55
C ALA A 132 9.13 2.79 12.63
N LYS A 133 8.93 2.11 13.75
CA LYS A 133 9.86 2.17 14.89
C LYS A 133 11.07 1.29 14.65
N LEU A 134 12.25 1.76 15.09
CA LEU A 134 13.47 0.96 15.12
C LEU A 134 13.45 0.04 16.35
N VAL A 135 13.35 -1.26 16.14
CA VAL A 135 13.21 -2.27 17.19
C VAL A 135 14.41 -3.22 17.22
N SER A 136 14.60 -3.93 18.33
CA SER A 136 15.57 -5.05 18.38
C SER A 136 15.15 -6.12 17.37
N LEU A 137 16.10 -6.61 16.59
CA LEU A 137 15.82 -7.65 15.59
C LEU A 137 15.57 -8.99 16.31
N PRO A 138 14.38 -9.60 16.19
CA PRO A 138 14.12 -10.90 16.77
C PRO A 138 15.02 -11.98 16.16
N THR A 139 15.56 -12.87 16.99
CA THR A 139 16.43 -13.97 16.56
C THR A 139 15.79 -14.84 15.48
N GLN A 140 14.47 -15.04 15.54
CA GLN A 140 13.72 -15.79 14.54
C GLN A 140 13.84 -15.18 13.14
N ARG A 141 13.78 -13.86 13.00
CA ARG A 141 13.92 -13.19 11.69
C ARG A 141 15.30 -13.44 11.08
N ARG A 142 16.36 -13.36 11.90
CA ARG A 142 17.74 -13.66 11.48
C ARG A 142 17.87 -15.12 11.02
N ARG A 143 17.21 -16.06 11.70
CA ARG A 143 17.18 -17.47 11.32
C ARG A 143 16.44 -17.68 9.99
N THR A 144 15.24 -17.12 9.84
CA THR A 144 14.46 -17.18 8.59
C THR A 144 15.27 -16.64 7.41
N PHE A 145 15.93 -15.49 7.58
CA PHE A 145 16.78 -14.94 6.52
C PHE A 145 17.97 -15.84 6.18
N ARG A 146 18.63 -16.43 7.19
CA ARG A 146 19.73 -17.38 6.96
C ARG A 146 19.27 -18.57 6.12
N GLU A 147 18.14 -19.18 6.47
CA GLU A 147 17.57 -20.32 5.76
C GLU A 147 17.22 -19.96 4.31
N HIS A 148 16.57 -18.80 4.12
CA HIS A 148 16.25 -18.29 2.78
C HIS A 148 17.50 -18.04 1.92
N LEU A 149 18.52 -17.36 2.48
CA LEU A 149 19.75 -17.06 1.76
C LEU A 149 20.54 -18.32 1.41
N MET A 150 20.59 -19.32 2.30
CA MET A 150 21.20 -20.62 2.00
C MET A 150 20.53 -21.26 0.78
N ALA A 151 19.19 -21.28 0.74
CA ALA A 151 18.46 -21.81 -0.41
C ALA A 151 18.78 -21.06 -1.71
N LEU A 152 18.90 -19.73 -1.69
CA LEU A 152 19.31 -18.94 -2.86
C LEU A 152 20.74 -19.24 -3.30
N ILE A 153 21.67 -19.41 -2.35
CA ILE A 153 23.08 -19.73 -2.64
C ILE A 153 23.17 -21.11 -3.29
N ASP A 154 22.46 -22.11 -2.76
CA ASP A 154 22.45 -23.46 -3.34
C ASP A 154 21.86 -23.46 -4.76
N GLN A 155 20.73 -22.78 -4.97
CA GLN A 155 20.11 -22.64 -6.29
C GLN A 155 20.99 -21.85 -7.28
N SER A 156 21.80 -20.92 -6.80
CA SER A 156 22.69 -20.12 -7.66
C SER A 156 23.79 -20.95 -8.33
N ALA A 157 24.13 -22.13 -7.77
CA ALA A 157 25.11 -23.04 -8.33
C ALA A 157 24.55 -23.92 -9.47
N LEU A 158 23.23 -24.05 -9.56
CA LEU A 158 22.58 -24.78 -10.64
C LEU A 158 22.59 -23.93 -11.92
N PRO A 159 22.70 -24.56 -13.12
CA PRO A 159 22.52 -23.85 -14.37
C PRO A 159 21.13 -23.17 -14.38
N PRO A 160 21.02 -21.97 -14.97
CA PRO A 160 19.73 -21.30 -15.10
C PRO A 160 18.77 -22.19 -15.88
N GLU A 161 17.59 -22.42 -15.34
CA GLU A 161 16.52 -23.03 -16.13
C GLU A 161 16.20 -22.14 -17.34
N PRO A 162 15.86 -22.72 -18.50
CA PRO A 162 15.48 -21.93 -19.66
C PRO A 162 14.29 -21.04 -19.29
N ILE A 163 14.52 -19.73 -19.29
CA ILE A 163 13.52 -18.72 -18.95
C ILE A 163 12.34 -18.87 -19.90
N SER A 164 11.16 -19.22 -19.38
CA SER A 164 9.91 -19.04 -20.12
C SER A 164 9.77 -17.55 -20.42
N LYS A 165 9.68 -17.19 -21.71
CA LYS A 165 9.73 -15.82 -22.27
C LYS A 165 8.54 -14.91 -21.86
N GLN A 166 8.12 -14.90 -20.60
CA GLN A 166 6.97 -14.11 -20.13
C GLN A 166 7.30 -12.96 -19.18
N GLU A 167 8.55 -12.78 -18.74
CA GLU A 167 8.95 -11.49 -18.16
C GLU A 167 9.18 -10.50 -19.31
N LYS A 168 8.12 -9.76 -19.66
CA LYS A 168 8.23 -8.55 -20.47
C LYS A 168 9.32 -7.69 -19.84
N ALA A 169 10.42 -7.51 -20.58
CA ALA A 169 11.42 -6.51 -20.23
C ALA A 169 10.67 -5.18 -19.96
N PRO A 170 10.88 -4.55 -18.80
CA PRO A 170 10.30 -3.24 -18.55
C PRO A 170 10.71 -2.31 -19.70
N PRO A 171 9.84 -1.36 -20.12
CA PRO A 171 10.16 -0.42 -21.17
C PRO A 171 11.51 0.23 -20.85
N VAL A 172 12.38 0.33 -21.86
CA VAL A 172 13.69 0.98 -21.75
C VAL A 172 13.43 2.46 -21.47
N VAL A 173 13.33 2.81 -20.19
CA VAL A 173 13.35 4.22 -19.77
C VAL A 173 14.81 4.63 -19.87
N SER A 174 15.09 5.60 -20.75
CA SER A 174 16.43 6.17 -20.92
C SER A 174 17.03 6.49 -19.55
N ASP A 175 18.24 5.99 -19.31
CA ASP A 175 18.91 6.17 -18.03
C ASP A 175 18.96 7.66 -17.66
N PRO A 176 18.63 8.03 -16.41
CA PRO A 176 18.67 9.42 -16.02
C PRO A 176 20.10 9.94 -16.14
N THR A 177 20.26 11.20 -16.52
CA THR A 177 21.56 11.88 -16.50
C THR A 177 22.20 11.77 -15.12
N PRO A 178 23.53 11.84 -14.99
CA PRO A 178 24.20 11.78 -13.68
C PRO A 178 23.64 12.79 -12.67
N GLN A 179 23.31 14.00 -13.14
CA GLN A 179 22.71 15.08 -12.34
C GLN A 179 21.30 14.71 -11.88
N ALA A 180 20.45 14.20 -12.78
CA ALA A 180 19.12 13.72 -12.42
C ALA A 180 19.18 12.57 -11.39
N ARG A 181 20.14 11.65 -11.56
CA ARG A 181 20.38 10.55 -10.63
C ARG A 181 20.80 11.04 -9.23
N ALA A 182 21.63 12.09 -9.16
CA ALA A 182 22.03 12.70 -7.91
C ALA A 182 20.83 13.32 -7.17
N VAL A 183 20.02 14.14 -7.87
CA VAL A 183 18.80 14.75 -7.32
C VAL A 183 17.81 13.70 -6.83
N LEU A 184 17.53 12.70 -7.66
CA LEU A 184 16.62 11.60 -7.28
C LEU A 184 17.16 10.80 -6.08
N GLY A 185 18.48 10.58 -6.00
CA GLY A 185 19.11 9.93 -4.84
C GLY A 185 18.99 10.74 -3.55
N MET A 186 19.21 12.06 -3.63
CA MET A 186 19.02 12.98 -2.51
C MET A 186 17.55 13.03 -2.07
N ALA A 187 16.61 13.06 -3.00
CA ALA A 187 15.18 12.97 -2.71
C ALA A 187 14.80 11.65 -2.02
N CYS A 188 15.28 10.52 -2.55
CA CYS A 188 15.09 9.20 -1.94
C CYS A 188 15.59 9.12 -0.49
N SER A 189 16.68 9.83 -0.16
CA SER A 189 17.23 9.86 1.20
C SER A 189 16.29 10.52 2.22
N CYS A 190 15.43 11.45 1.78
CA CYS A 190 14.45 12.14 2.63
C CYS A 190 13.33 11.22 3.11
N CYS A 191 12.96 10.24 2.28
CA CYS A 191 11.92 9.24 2.55
C CYS A 191 12.32 8.23 3.64
N LYS A 192 13.63 8.05 3.89
CA LYS A 192 14.17 7.07 4.85
C LYS A 192 13.73 5.61 4.59
N GLY A 193 13.56 5.23 3.33
CA GLY A 193 13.44 3.81 2.95
C GLY A 193 12.02 3.23 2.96
N ARG A 194 10.99 3.99 2.56
CA ARG A 194 9.62 3.45 2.40
C ARG A 194 9.56 2.22 1.50
N CYS A 195 10.39 2.17 0.46
CA CYS A 195 10.51 1.03 -0.43
C CYS A 195 10.99 -0.27 0.24
N CYS A 196 11.52 -0.21 1.46
CA CYS A 196 11.98 -1.38 2.22
C CYS A 196 10.86 -2.11 2.97
N GLU A 197 9.66 -1.52 3.10
CA GLU A 197 8.55 -2.05 3.92
C GLU A 197 8.17 -3.49 3.53
N GLY A 198 8.09 -3.83 2.25
CA GLY A 198 7.73 -5.19 1.82
C GLY A 198 8.89 -6.20 1.78
N GLY A 199 10.10 -5.82 2.21
CA GLY A 199 11.29 -6.67 2.03
C GLY A 199 11.42 -7.80 3.05
N GLY A 200 10.78 -7.65 4.21
CA GLY A 200 10.72 -8.69 5.25
C GLY A 200 12.06 -9.39 5.53
N ASP A 201 11.99 -10.72 5.64
CA ASP A 201 13.14 -11.59 5.93
C ASP A 201 13.78 -12.19 4.68
N HIS A 202 13.35 -11.77 3.49
CA HIS A 202 13.95 -12.21 2.21
C HIS A 202 14.72 -11.09 1.52
N ALA A 203 14.54 -9.83 1.95
CA ALA A 203 15.23 -8.64 1.44
C ALA A 203 15.13 -8.46 -0.09
N TYR A 204 14.06 -8.98 -0.70
CA TYR A 204 13.88 -9.09 -2.15
C TYR A 204 15.01 -9.82 -2.90
N LEU A 205 15.91 -10.50 -2.20
CA LEU A 205 16.99 -11.25 -2.84
C LEU A 205 16.39 -12.38 -3.68
N LYS A 206 16.96 -12.55 -4.87
CA LYS A 206 16.64 -13.66 -5.78
C LYS A 206 17.92 -14.41 -6.14
N VAL A 207 17.76 -15.56 -6.80
CA VAL A 207 18.90 -16.37 -7.27
C VAL A 207 19.80 -15.54 -8.19
N GLU A 208 19.20 -14.69 -9.04
CA GLU A 208 19.92 -13.81 -9.96
C GLU A 208 20.79 -12.79 -9.21
N THR A 209 20.30 -12.28 -8.07
CA THR A 209 21.08 -11.36 -7.22
C THR A 209 22.33 -12.05 -6.69
N ILE A 210 22.19 -13.30 -6.22
CA ILE A 210 23.32 -14.07 -5.70
C ILE A 210 24.28 -14.49 -6.81
N ARG A 211 23.78 -14.86 -7.99
CA ARG A 211 24.62 -15.16 -9.16
C ARG A 211 25.45 -13.95 -9.57
N ARG A 212 24.85 -12.75 -9.64
CA ARG A 212 25.55 -11.50 -9.94
C ARG A 212 26.65 -11.22 -8.92
N TYR A 213 26.32 -11.29 -7.63
CA TYR A 213 27.29 -11.10 -6.55
C TYR A 213 28.46 -12.09 -6.64
N ARG A 214 28.19 -13.38 -6.89
CA ARG A 214 29.23 -14.41 -7.04
C ARG A 214 30.11 -14.21 -8.27
N ALA A 215 29.56 -13.70 -9.37
CA ALA A 215 30.34 -13.39 -10.56
C ALA A 215 31.36 -12.26 -10.31
N GLU A 216 31.00 -11.29 -9.46
CA GLU A 216 31.89 -10.19 -9.03
C GLU A 216 32.87 -10.62 -7.91
N HIS A 217 32.63 -11.77 -7.27
CA HIS A 217 33.42 -12.31 -6.18
C HIS A 217 33.75 -13.81 -6.38
N PRO A 218 34.49 -14.17 -7.45
CA PRO A 218 34.70 -15.58 -7.84
C PRO A 218 35.47 -16.40 -6.80
N ASP A 219 36.31 -15.75 -5.97
CA ASP A 219 37.14 -16.41 -4.96
C ASP A 219 36.36 -16.80 -3.69
N GLN A 220 35.13 -16.31 -3.52
CA GLN A 220 34.31 -16.60 -2.34
C GLN A 220 33.61 -17.95 -2.45
N ARG A 221 33.75 -18.78 -1.41
CA ARG A 221 33.00 -20.03 -1.28
C ARG A 221 31.55 -19.71 -0.85
N PRO A 222 30.58 -20.63 -1.04
CA PRO A 222 29.18 -20.43 -0.61
C PRO A 222 29.02 -19.94 0.84
N ARG A 223 29.82 -20.49 1.77
CA ARG A 223 29.83 -20.07 3.18
C ARG A 223 30.30 -18.63 3.39
N ASP A 224 31.21 -18.15 2.54
CA ASP A 224 31.79 -16.81 2.62
C ASP A 224 30.75 -15.79 2.13
N VAL A 225 30.01 -16.12 1.07
CA VAL A 225 28.85 -15.35 0.60
C VAL A 225 27.78 -15.24 1.69
N LEU A 226 27.43 -16.37 2.33
CA LEU A 226 26.48 -16.38 3.44
C LEU A 226 26.96 -15.46 4.59
N GLY A 227 28.24 -15.56 4.96
CA GLY A 227 28.86 -14.72 5.97
C GLY A 227 28.83 -13.23 5.61
N ALA A 228 29.14 -12.90 4.35
CA ALA A 228 29.11 -11.52 3.84
C ALA A 228 27.74 -10.87 4.06
N TYR A 229 26.65 -11.53 3.66
CA TYR A 229 25.30 -11.01 3.88
C TYR A 229 24.89 -11.00 5.36
N LEU A 230 25.14 -12.08 6.12
CA LEU A 230 24.75 -12.16 7.54
C LEU A 230 25.49 -11.15 8.42
N SER A 231 26.69 -10.71 8.03
CA SER A 231 27.44 -9.66 8.70
C SER A 231 26.78 -8.28 8.58
N ARG A 232 26.00 -8.04 7.51
CA ARG A 232 25.25 -6.80 7.30
C ARG A 232 23.92 -6.74 8.05
N VAL A 233 23.48 -7.87 8.62
CA VAL A 233 22.27 -7.92 9.46
C VAL A 233 22.61 -7.40 10.86
N GLY A 234 22.17 -6.18 11.16
CA GLY A 234 22.38 -5.51 12.44
C GLY A 234 21.54 -6.06 13.58
N ARG A 235 21.79 -5.56 14.80
CA ARG A 235 21.06 -5.94 16.03
C ARG A 235 19.66 -5.31 16.11
N ARG A 236 19.42 -4.25 15.34
CA ARG A 236 18.15 -3.52 15.27
C ARG A 236 17.76 -3.33 13.82
N SER A 237 16.47 -3.39 13.55
CA SER A 237 15.89 -3.09 12.24
C SER A 237 14.55 -2.40 12.42
N TYR A 238 14.11 -1.72 11.38
CA TYR A 238 12.79 -1.12 11.40
C TYR A 238 11.69 -2.18 11.40
N GLN A 239 10.70 -1.99 12.27
CA GLN A 239 9.55 -2.87 12.39
C GLN A 239 8.79 -2.94 11.07
N GLY A 240 8.42 -4.16 10.65
CA GLY A 240 7.68 -4.36 9.41
C GLY A 240 8.46 -4.00 8.15
N SER A 241 9.80 -3.94 8.20
CA SER A 241 10.64 -3.63 7.06
C SER A 241 11.65 -4.74 6.74
N CYS A 242 12.34 -4.59 5.61
CA CYS A 242 13.50 -5.39 5.21
C CYS A 242 14.50 -5.56 6.36
N ILE A 243 15.02 -6.77 6.51
CA ILE A 243 15.99 -7.12 7.56
C ILE A 243 17.27 -6.25 7.53
N PHE A 244 17.63 -5.69 6.37
CA PHE A 244 18.78 -4.78 6.22
C PHE A 244 18.46 -3.30 6.44
N HIS A 245 17.20 -2.95 6.72
CA HIS A 245 16.80 -1.57 6.97
C HIS A 245 17.09 -1.16 8.41
N GLN A 246 18.14 -0.35 8.58
CA GLN A 246 18.66 0.12 9.86
C GLN A 246 18.56 1.65 9.97
N ARG A 247 18.98 2.21 11.11
CA ARG A 247 18.92 3.65 11.39
C ARG A 247 19.55 4.50 10.28
N ASP A 248 20.70 4.05 9.76
CA ASP A 248 21.49 4.77 8.76
C ASP A 248 21.10 4.36 7.32
N GLY A 249 19.97 3.67 7.16
CA GLY A 249 19.46 3.19 5.88
C GLY A 249 19.75 1.71 5.63
N CYS A 250 19.93 1.36 4.36
CA CYS A 250 20.18 -0.02 3.96
C CYS A 250 21.64 -0.42 4.25
N ALA A 251 21.83 -1.46 5.06
CA ALA A 251 23.16 -1.98 5.41
C ALA A 251 23.88 -2.72 4.27
N LEU A 252 23.18 -3.00 3.16
CA LEU A 252 23.77 -3.55 1.95
C LEU A 252 24.38 -2.44 1.09
N SER A 253 25.56 -2.71 0.55
CA SER A 253 26.13 -1.95 -0.55
C SER A 253 25.35 -2.24 -1.84
N ARG A 254 25.49 -1.38 -2.87
CA ARG A 254 24.65 -1.46 -4.09
C ARG A 254 24.83 -2.78 -4.86
N ASP A 255 26.04 -3.30 -4.90
CA ASP A 255 26.40 -4.61 -5.45
C ASP A 255 25.66 -5.76 -4.75
N MET A 256 25.43 -5.68 -3.43
CA MET A 256 24.74 -6.73 -2.68
C MET A 256 23.21 -6.63 -2.76
N ARG A 257 22.66 -5.47 -3.13
CA ARG A 257 21.22 -5.22 -3.17
C ARG A 257 20.55 -5.97 -4.33
N ALA A 258 19.29 -6.36 -4.13
CA ALA A 258 18.43 -6.84 -5.20
C ALA A 258 18.27 -5.77 -6.30
N ASP A 259 18.05 -6.19 -7.54
CA ASP A 259 17.95 -5.27 -8.68
C ASP A 259 16.76 -4.31 -8.52
N LEU A 260 15.64 -4.80 -7.97
CA LEU A 260 14.49 -3.97 -7.60
C LEU A 260 14.91 -2.84 -6.66
N CYS A 261 15.73 -3.12 -5.64
CA CYS A 261 16.19 -2.10 -4.69
C CYS A 261 17.11 -1.06 -5.34
N ASN A 262 17.84 -1.43 -6.40
CA ASN A 262 18.73 -0.52 -7.11
C ASN A 262 17.99 0.39 -8.11
N GLN A 263 16.82 -0.04 -8.59
CA GLN A 263 16.07 0.64 -9.66
C GLN A 263 14.80 1.35 -9.19
N HIS A 264 14.34 1.06 -7.96
CA HIS A 264 13.06 1.55 -7.48
C HIS A 264 13.05 3.07 -7.21
N TYR A 265 11.99 3.72 -7.72
CA TYR A 265 11.55 5.05 -7.32
C TYR A 265 10.07 4.99 -6.94
N CYS A 266 9.66 5.77 -5.94
CA CYS A 266 8.23 5.91 -5.65
C CYS A 266 7.52 6.65 -6.78
N LYS A 267 6.18 6.54 -6.82
CA LYS A 267 5.36 7.17 -7.87
C LYS A 267 5.67 8.66 -8.06
N ALA A 268 5.76 9.42 -6.97
CA ALA A 268 6.05 10.85 -7.01
C ALA A 268 7.42 11.17 -7.64
N LEU A 269 8.45 10.35 -7.39
CA LEU A 269 9.77 10.52 -7.99
C LEU A 269 9.81 10.08 -9.46
N LEU A 270 9.01 9.09 -9.85
CA LEU A 270 8.83 8.72 -11.25
C LEU A 270 8.15 9.84 -12.03
N GLU A 271 7.10 10.45 -11.46
CA GLU A 271 6.41 11.61 -12.05
C GLU A 271 7.35 12.81 -12.16
N PHE A 272 8.08 13.13 -11.08
CA PHE A 272 9.08 14.20 -11.12
C PHE A 272 10.18 13.94 -12.18
N ARG A 273 10.64 12.69 -12.33
CA ARG A 273 11.63 12.33 -13.36
C ARG A 273 11.10 12.63 -14.76
N GLN A 274 9.80 12.46 -15.01
CA GLN A 274 9.19 12.72 -16.31
C GLN A 274 9.08 14.22 -16.62
N THR A 275 9.10 15.08 -15.60
CA THR A 275 9.05 16.54 -15.74
C THR A 275 10.42 17.21 -15.75
N LEU A 276 11.51 16.43 -15.67
CA LEU A 276 12.86 16.98 -15.67
C LEU A 276 13.19 17.66 -17.00
N PRO A 277 13.82 18.85 -16.97
CA PRO A 277 14.25 19.49 -18.20
C PRO A 277 15.36 18.65 -18.86
N PRO A 278 15.39 18.56 -20.20
CA PRO A 278 16.44 17.83 -20.92
C PRO A 278 17.82 18.46 -20.75
N THR A 279 17.86 19.77 -20.49
CA THR A 279 19.07 20.57 -20.25
C THR A 279 18.78 21.65 -19.20
N GLY A 280 19.74 21.94 -18.33
CA GLY A 280 19.63 22.99 -17.31
C GLY A 280 19.80 22.48 -15.89
N ALA A 281 19.78 23.41 -14.93
CA ALA A 281 19.87 23.08 -13.52
C ALA A 281 18.60 22.33 -13.07
N ILE A 282 18.80 21.24 -12.33
CA ILE A 282 17.70 20.45 -11.77
C ILE A 282 17.54 20.83 -10.31
N GLY A 283 16.36 21.30 -9.93
CA GLY A 283 16.02 21.62 -8.54
C GLY A 283 14.61 21.19 -8.20
N ALA A 284 14.37 20.92 -6.92
CA ALA A 284 13.04 20.64 -6.38
C ALA A 284 13.02 20.80 -4.87
N PHE A 285 11.82 21.01 -4.33
CA PHE A 285 11.54 20.97 -2.91
C PHE A 285 10.85 19.66 -2.57
N PHE A 286 11.56 18.76 -1.90
CA PHE A 286 11.03 17.45 -1.53
C PHE A 286 10.47 17.49 -0.12
N VAL A 287 9.28 16.92 0.07
CA VAL A 287 8.67 16.75 1.40
C VAL A 287 8.33 15.28 1.59
N ALA A 288 8.92 14.66 2.60
CA ALA A 288 8.58 13.30 3.01
C ALA A 288 7.47 13.35 4.04
N ALA A 289 6.35 12.68 3.79
CA ALA A 289 5.18 12.71 4.66
C ALA A 289 4.47 11.35 4.76
N ASP A 290 3.73 11.16 5.85
CA ASP A 290 2.98 9.94 6.14
C ASP A 290 1.63 10.31 6.76
N TYR A 291 0.54 10.05 6.01
CA TYR A 291 -0.84 10.18 6.46
C TYR A 291 -1.18 11.51 7.14
N GLY A 292 -0.83 12.64 6.51
CA GLY A 292 -1.16 13.97 7.03
C GLY A 292 -0.10 14.61 7.91
N GLU A 293 1.03 13.94 8.13
CA GLU A 293 2.15 14.51 8.90
C GLU A 293 3.42 14.63 8.05
N LEU A 294 4.01 15.82 8.04
CA LEU A 294 5.31 16.07 7.42
C LEU A 294 6.44 15.55 8.31
N GLN A 295 7.29 14.66 7.78
CA GLN A 295 8.35 13.99 8.54
C GLN A 295 9.74 14.56 8.27
N ALA A 296 9.99 15.00 7.03
CA ALA A 296 11.22 15.66 6.63
C ALA A 296 10.96 16.53 5.39
N ALA A 297 11.78 17.54 5.18
CA ALA A 297 11.82 18.27 3.92
C ALA A 297 13.27 18.50 3.49
N ALA A 298 13.47 18.71 2.19
CA ALA A 298 14.76 19.09 1.64
C ALA A 298 14.61 19.98 0.42
N LEU A 299 15.40 21.04 0.38
CA LEU A 299 15.64 21.79 -0.84
C LEU A 299 16.84 21.17 -1.54
N VAL A 300 16.64 20.73 -2.78
CA VAL A 300 17.68 20.08 -3.57
C VAL A 300 17.91 20.89 -4.84
N ARG A 301 19.18 21.12 -5.16
CA ARG A 301 19.61 21.72 -6.42
C ARG A 301 20.88 21.05 -6.89
N GLU A 302 20.85 20.47 -8.08
CA GLU A 302 21.96 19.76 -8.70
C GLU A 302 22.54 18.67 -7.80
N ASN A 303 23.69 18.92 -7.17
CA ASN A 303 24.35 17.99 -6.25
C ASN A 303 24.40 18.52 -4.80
N GLN A 304 23.56 19.51 -4.48
CA GLN A 304 23.44 20.10 -3.17
C GLN A 304 22.07 19.77 -2.57
N LEU A 305 22.08 19.40 -1.28
CA LEU A 305 20.88 19.20 -0.48
C LEU A 305 20.98 20.04 0.79
N LEU A 306 19.91 20.78 1.05
CA LEU A 306 19.67 21.44 2.33
C LEU A 306 18.51 20.73 3.03
N ALA A 307 18.81 20.05 4.13
CA ALA A 307 17.80 19.41 4.97
C ALA A 307 17.03 20.46 5.77
N ILE A 308 15.71 20.31 5.81
CA ILE A 308 14.78 21.22 6.48
C ILE A 308 13.98 20.40 7.48
N GLN A 309 13.94 20.87 8.73
CA GLN A 309 13.05 20.29 9.72
C GLN A 309 11.64 20.87 9.52
N PRO A 310 10.62 20.03 9.29
CA PRO A 310 9.25 20.47 9.16
C PRO A 310 8.66 20.76 10.55
N THR A 311 9.24 21.69 11.29
CA THR A 311 8.55 22.30 12.43
C THR A 311 7.75 23.46 11.87
N LEU A 312 6.48 23.21 11.53
CA LEU A 312 5.52 24.30 11.43
C LEU A 312 5.29 24.78 12.88
N PRO A 313 5.48 26.09 13.20
CA PRO A 313 5.05 26.60 14.49
C PRO A 313 3.58 26.27 14.62
N ARG A 314 3.20 25.70 15.77
CA ARG A 314 1.78 25.44 16.03
C ARG A 314 1.06 26.78 16.00
N PRO A 315 -0.21 26.86 15.56
CA PRO A 315 -0.98 28.10 15.58
C PRO A 315 -0.98 28.81 16.95
N ASP A 316 -0.73 28.07 18.03
CA ASP A 316 -0.65 28.57 19.41
C ASP A 316 0.70 29.24 19.78
N GLU A 317 1.72 29.18 18.92
CA GLU A 317 3.07 29.71 19.18
C GLU A 317 3.36 31.05 18.49
N VAL A 318 2.38 31.60 17.76
CA VAL A 318 2.44 32.99 17.27
C VAL A 318 1.59 33.86 18.20
N ARG A 319 2.21 34.34 19.28
CA ARG A 319 1.72 35.44 20.11
C ARG A 319 2.68 36.61 20.03
#